data_AF-A0A7S0W6L0-F1
#
_entry.id   AF-A0A7S0W6L0-F1
#
_cell.length_a   1.000
_cell.length_b   1.000
_cell.length_c   1.000
_cell.angle_alpha   90.00
_cell.angle_beta   90.00
_cell.angle_gamma   90.00
#
_symmetry.space_group_name_H-M   'P 1'
#
loop_
_entity.id
_entity.type
_entity.pdbx_description
1 polymer ?
#
loop_
_entity_poly.entity_id
_entity_poly.type
_entity_poly.pdbx_seq_one_letter_code
_entity_poly.pdbx_strand_id
1 'polypeptide(L)'
;LAEARRHRSGRRWAMCFGGRGDVEVSDRFRLVLTTDIPAPDLAPSAHAACNVVCFHAEREGVEERLLEAVVRHEAPMIEKQRVNAHLTHMTLSHKLEDMRRAMLRRLEGAGSGEGEITEDAGLIQTLEAERVSCGELEERVQSVASDLAGLTQRRETFRAVAARGSLVFEVARRLRHT
;
A
#
# COMPACT_ATOMS: atom_id res chain seq x y z
N LEU A 1 -20.89 -19.05 -11.77
CA LEU A 1 -20.75 -18.64 -10.36
C LEU A 1 -22.00 -17.86 -10.01
N ALA A 2 -23.04 -18.56 -9.56
CA ALA A 2 -24.27 -17.94 -9.11
C ALA A 2 -23.97 -17.12 -7.85
N GLU A 3 -24.64 -15.97 -7.69
CA GLU A 3 -24.62 -15.15 -6.49
C GLU A 3 -24.61 -16.04 -5.25
N ALA A 4 -23.54 -15.97 -4.47
CA ALA A 4 -23.40 -16.77 -3.28
C ALA A 4 -24.35 -16.19 -2.22
N ARG A 5 -25.60 -16.64 -2.24
CA ARG A 5 -26.65 -16.21 -1.31
C ARG A 5 -26.49 -17.01 -0.02
N ARG A 6 -25.90 -16.37 0.98
CA ARG A 6 -25.91 -16.89 2.36
C ARG A 6 -27.27 -16.64 2.99
N HIS A 7 -27.75 -17.61 3.76
CA HIS A 7 -28.95 -17.47 4.59
C HIS A 7 -28.62 -17.81 6.04
N ARG A 8 -29.50 -17.39 6.95
CA ARG A 8 -29.39 -17.74 8.37
C ARG A 8 -29.99 -19.12 8.60
N SER A 9 -29.17 -20.02 9.13
CA SER A 9 -29.61 -21.30 9.68
C SER A 9 -29.40 -21.25 11.20
N GLY A 10 -30.45 -20.83 11.92
CA GLY A 10 -30.37 -20.49 13.34
C GLY A 10 -29.39 -19.33 13.61
N ARG A 11 -28.41 -19.56 14.50
CA ARG A 11 -27.37 -18.57 14.86
C ARG A 11 -26.20 -18.52 13.89
N ARG A 12 -26.17 -19.36 12.87
CA ARG A 12 -25.00 -19.58 12.00
C ARG A 12 -25.36 -19.22 10.55
N TRP A 13 -24.38 -18.83 9.77
CA TRP A 13 -24.59 -18.60 8.33
C TRP A 13 -24.43 -19.91 7.60
N ALA A 14 -25.28 -20.15 6.61
CA ALA A 14 -25.19 -21.29 5.72
C ALA A 14 -25.25 -20.83 4.26
N MET A 15 -24.67 -21.62 3.37
CA MET A 15 -24.82 -21.50 1.92
C MET A 15 -25.17 -22.86 1.34
N CYS A 16 -26.09 -22.87 0.38
CA CYS A 16 -26.38 -24.07 -0.39
C CYS A 16 -25.45 -24.15 -1.60
N PHE A 17 -24.74 -25.27 -1.75
CA PHE A 17 -23.85 -25.53 -2.88
C PHE A 17 -24.45 -26.56 -3.82
N GLY A 18 -24.70 -26.17 -5.08
CA GLY A 18 -25.14 -27.08 -6.14
C GLY A 18 -26.44 -27.84 -5.87
N GLY A 19 -27.30 -27.32 -4.99
CA GLY A 19 -28.57 -27.96 -4.60
C GLY A 19 -28.42 -29.22 -3.75
N ARG A 20 -27.21 -29.53 -3.24
CA ARG A 20 -26.93 -30.79 -2.51
C ARG A 20 -27.08 -30.68 -0.99
N GLY A 21 -27.39 -29.50 -0.47
CA GLY A 21 -27.62 -29.27 0.96
C GLY A 21 -26.94 -28.01 1.48
N ASP A 22 -27.30 -27.64 2.70
CA ASP A 22 -26.76 -26.47 3.40
C ASP A 22 -25.41 -26.79 4.03
N VAL A 23 -24.41 -25.96 3.70
CA VAL A 23 -23.08 -25.99 4.31
C VAL A 23 -22.92 -24.75 5.17
N GLU A 24 -22.50 -24.93 6.42
CA GLU A 24 -22.22 -23.83 7.33
C GLU A 24 -21.00 -23.02 6.88
N VAL A 25 -21.10 -21.69 6.94
CA VAL A 25 -20.05 -20.76 6.50
C VAL A 25 -19.69 -19.82 7.65
N SER A 26 -18.39 -19.68 7.91
CA SER A 26 -17.86 -18.72 8.90
C SER A 26 -17.96 -17.28 8.40
N ASP A 27 -18.24 -16.32 9.30
CA ASP A 27 -18.18 -14.87 8.99
C ASP A 27 -16.78 -14.40 8.54
N ARG A 28 -15.73 -15.15 8.88
CA ARG A 28 -14.35 -14.86 8.47
C ARG A 28 -13.94 -15.55 7.18
N PHE A 29 -14.81 -16.35 6.56
CA PHE A 29 -14.50 -17.02 5.31
C PHE A 29 -14.18 -15.98 4.21
N ARG A 30 -13.18 -16.32 3.38
CA ARG A 30 -12.75 -15.55 2.21
C ARG A 30 -12.45 -16.54 1.10
N LEU A 31 -12.90 -16.24 -0.11
CA LEU A 31 -12.62 -17.01 -1.31
C LEU A 31 -11.73 -16.18 -2.23
N VAL A 32 -10.62 -16.76 -2.65
CA VAL A 32 -9.74 -16.20 -3.68
C VAL A 32 -9.61 -17.26 -4.77
N LEU A 33 -9.92 -16.86 -6.00
CA LEU A 33 -9.76 -17.70 -7.18
C LEU A 33 -8.55 -17.17 -7.96
N THR A 34 -7.70 -18.09 -8.43
CA THR A 34 -6.50 -17.74 -9.20
C THR A 34 -6.50 -18.53 -10.51
N THR A 35 -5.94 -17.93 -11.54
CA THR A 35 -5.71 -18.58 -12.83
C THR A 35 -4.39 -18.09 -13.38
N ASP A 36 -3.69 -18.97 -14.09
CA ASP A 36 -2.48 -18.71 -14.84
C ASP A 36 -2.77 -18.20 -16.26
N ILE A 37 -4.02 -18.29 -16.71
CA ILE A 37 -4.46 -17.82 -18.02
C ILE A 37 -4.51 -16.29 -18.00
N PRO A 38 -3.71 -15.60 -18.83
CA PRO A 38 -3.80 -14.15 -18.95
C PRO A 38 -5.13 -13.75 -19.60
N ALA A 39 -5.85 -12.81 -18.99
CA ALA A 39 -7.16 -12.32 -19.45
C ALA A 39 -8.17 -13.46 -19.75
N PRO A 40 -8.58 -14.23 -18.73
CA PRO A 40 -9.53 -15.32 -18.92
C PRO A 40 -10.87 -14.77 -19.44
N ASP A 41 -11.47 -15.48 -20.40
CA ASP A 41 -12.82 -15.16 -20.87
C ASP A 41 -13.85 -15.56 -19.80
N LEU A 42 -14.10 -14.64 -18.86
CA LEU A 42 -15.08 -14.85 -17.80
C LEU A 42 -16.46 -14.42 -18.29
N ALA A 43 -17.44 -15.30 -18.10
CA ALA A 43 -18.83 -14.96 -18.36
C ALA A 43 -19.25 -13.65 -17.64
N PRO A 44 -20.14 -12.83 -18.20
CA PRO A 44 -20.57 -11.57 -17.58
C PRO A 44 -21.07 -11.73 -16.14
N SER A 45 -21.72 -12.85 -15.84
CA SER A 45 -22.16 -13.19 -14.49
C SER A 45 -21.01 -13.40 -13.50
N ALA A 46 -19.90 -13.98 -13.94
CA ALA A 46 -18.69 -14.11 -13.14
C ALA A 46 -17.98 -12.77 -12.96
N HIS A 47 -17.90 -11.94 -13.99
CA HIS A 47 -17.38 -10.56 -13.89
C HIS A 47 -18.18 -9.70 -12.91
N ALA A 48 -19.50 -9.83 -12.88
CA ALA A 48 -20.35 -9.10 -11.94
C ALA A 48 -20.23 -9.61 -10.49
N ALA A 49 -19.98 -10.91 -10.31
CA ALA A 49 -19.93 -11.55 -9.00
C ALA A 49 -18.53 -11.55 -8.36
N CYS A 50 -17.48 -11.24 -9.11
CA CYS A 50 -16.09 -11.31 -8.64
C CYS A 50 -15.37 -9.97 -8.85
N ASN A 51 -14.50 -9.61 -7.91
CA ASN A 51 -13.53 -8.55 -8.13
C ASN A 51 -12.32 -9.13 -8.88
N VAL A 52 -12.18 -8.79 -10.16
CA VAL A 52 -11.12 -9.32 -11.02
C VAL A 52 -9.86 -8.47 -10.86
N VAL A 53 -8.76 -9.12 -10.47
CA VAL A 53 -7.45 -8.48 -10.31
C VAL A 53 -6.45 -9.10 -11.30
N CYS A 54 -5.93 -8.28 -12.21
CA CYS A 54 -5.03 -8.72 -13.28
C CYS A 54 -3.57 -8.38 -12.95
N PHE A 55 -2.78 -9.39 -12.55
CA PHE A 55 -1.34 -9.24 -12.25
C PHE A 55 -0.43 -9.26 -13.49
N HIS A 56 -0.92 -8.73 -14.61
CA HIS A 56 -0.10 -8.70 -15.82
C HIS A 56 1.07 -7.72 -15.65
N ALA A 57 2.26 -8.12 -16.11
CA ALA A 57 3.38 -7.21 -16.19
C ALA A 57 3.07 -6.17 -17.28
N GLU A 58 2.75 -4.96 -16.84
CA GLU A 58 2.61 -3.79 -17.68
C GLU A 58 4.00 -3.26 -18.08
N ARG A 59 4.11 -2.63 -19.25
CA ARG A 59 5.39 -2.16 -19.80
C ARG A 59 6.14 -1.25 -18.82
N GLU A 60 5.42 -0.34 -18.17
CA GLU A 60 5.97 0.57 -17.16
C GLU A 60 6.52 -0.20 -15.95
N GLY A 61 5.80 -1.24 -15.51
CA GLY A 61 6.25 -2.10 -14.41
C GLY A 61 7.50 -2.90 -14.77
N VAL A 62 7.59 -3.44 -16.00
CA VAL A 62 8.80 -4.11 -16.49
C VAL A 62 9.97 -3.13 -16.57
N GLU A 63 9.72 -1.93 -17.08
CA GLU A 63 10.73 -0.88 -17.18
C GLU A 63 11.26 -0.47 -15.80
N GLU A 64 10.39 -0.24 -14.81
CA GLU A 64 10.84 0.12 -13.46
C GLU A 64 11.67 -0.99 -12.82
N ARG A 65 11.31 -2.26 -13.00
CA ARG A 65 12.10 -3.40 -12.51
C ARG A 65 13.45 -3.51 -13.21
N LEU A 66 13.50 -3.24 -14.52
CA LEU A 66 14.76 -3.20 -15.26
C LEU A 66 15.63 -2.03 -14.79
N LEU A 67 15.04 -0.87 -14.51
CA LEU A 67 15.75 0.27 -13.96
C LEU A 67 16.39 -0.06 -12.60
N GLU A 68 15.62 -0.68 -11.71
CA GLU A 68 16.14 -1.16 -10.42
C GLU A 68 17.32 -2.12 -10.63
N ALA A 69 17.18 -3.09 -11.54
CA ALA A 69 18.23 -4.07 -11.81
C ALA A 69 19.52 -3.42 -12.37
N VAL A 70 19.38 -2.49 -13.31
CA VAL A 70 20.49 -1.75 -13.92
C VAL A 70 21.19 -0.89 -12.87
N VAL A 71 20.45 -0.11 -12.09
CA VAL A 71 21.02 0.79 -11.08
C VAL A 71 21.70 0.00 -9.97
N ARG A 72 21.13 -1.14 -9.57
CA ARG A 72 21.78 -2.04 -8.60
C ARG A 72 23.10 -2.60 -9.10
N HIS A 73 23.27 -2.77 -10.41
CA HIS A 73 24.52 -3.23 -11.01
C HIS A 73 25.53 -2.08 -11.23
N GLU A 74 25.10 -1.03 -11.91
CA GLU A 74 25.94 0.09 -12.35
C GLU A 74 26.25 1.08 -11.22
N ALA A 75 25.30 1.29 -10.30
CA ALA A 75 25.40 2.28 -9.23
C ALA A 75 24.84 1.75 -7.89
N PRO A 76 25.37 0.63 -7.35
CA PRO A 76 24.82 -0.04 -6.17
C PRO A 76 24.74 0.85 -4.93
N MET A 77 25.64 1.84 -4.81
CA MET A 77 25.63 2.78 -3.69
C MET A 77 24.39 3.69 -3.72
N ILE A 78 23.96 4.15 -4.90
CA ILE A 78 22.77 4.99 -5.06
C ILE A 78 21.54 4.20 -4.61
N GLU A 79 21.43 2.94 -5.03
CA GLU A 79 20.28 2.11 -4.66
C GLU A 79 20.25 1.79 -3.16
N LYS A 80 21.40 1.47 -2.56
CA LYS A 80 21.50 1.28 -1.10
C LYS A 80 21.09 2.53 -0.33
N GLN A 81 21.58 3.70 -0.74
CA GLN A 81 21.21 4.99 -0.13
C GLN A 81 19.71 5.26 -0.27
N ARG A 82 19.13 4.99 -1.44
CA ARG A 82 17.70 5.18 -1.70
C ARG A 82 16.84 4.28 -0.81
N VAL A 83 17.17 2.99 -0.72
CA VAL A 83 16.45 2.03 0.12
C VAL A 83 16.52 2.45 1.59
N ASN A 84 17.71 2.83 2.08
CA ASN A 84 17.88 3.28 3.47
C ASN A 84 17.08 4.57 3.75
N ALA A 85 17.20 5.57 2.88
CA ALA A 85 16.48 6.82 3.02
C ALA A 85 14.95 6.59 2.97
N HIS A 86 14.48 5.63 2.16
CA HIS A 86 13.06 5.29 2.06
C HIS A 86 12.55 4.68 3.36
N LEU A 87 13.29 3.72 3.91
CA LEU A 87 12.97 3.13 5.22
C LEU A 87 12.95 4.19 6.32
N THR A 88 13.96 5.08 6.35
CA THR A 88 14.00 6.19 7.31
C THR A 88 12.81 7.13 7.14
N HIS A 89 12.45 7.52 5.92
CA HIS A 89 11.28 8.34 5.64
C HIS A 89 10.00 7.71 6.18
N MET A 90 9.80 6.42 5.93
CA MET A 90 8.62 5.69 6.42
C MET A 90 8.57 5.64 7.95
N THR A 91 9.69 5.33 8.60
CA THR A 91 9.77 5.31 10.07
C THR A 91 9.48 6.68 10.67
N LEU A 92 10.07 7.75 10.14
CA LEU A 92 9.86 9.11 10.64
C LEU A 92 8.41 9.59 10.40
N SER A 93 7.86 9.32 9.21
CA SER A 93 6.47 9.67 8.87
C SER A 93 5.48 8.97 9.80
N HIS A 94 5.68 7.67 10.05
CA HIS A 94 4.82 6.92 10.96
C HIS A 94 4.91 7.46 12.39
N LYS A 95 6.12 7.75 12.88
CA LYS A 95 6.32 8.36 14.20
C LYS A 95 5.61 9.71 14.32
N LEU A 96 5.67 10.53 13.27
CA LEU A 96 4.98 11.83 13.24
C LEU A 96 3.46 11.67 13.32
N GLU A 97 2.89 10.75 12.55
CA GLU A 97 1.46 10.45 12.63
C GLU A 97 1.04 9.99 14.04
N ASP A 98 1.86 9.15 14.67
CA ASP A 98 1.56 8.65 16.01
C ASP A 98 1.62 9.75 17.07
N MET A 99 2.58 10.68 16.97
CA MET A 99 2.63 11.86 17.82
C MET A 99 1.40 12.76 17.62
N ARG A 100 1.03 13.04 16.37
CA ARG A 100 -0.18 13.82 16.04
C ARG A 100 -1.45 13.15 16.57
N ARG A 101 -1.57 11.83 16.42
CA ARG A 101 -2.67 11.02 16.99
C ARG A 101 -2.68 11.04 18.51
N ALA A 102 -1.52 11.02 19.17
CA ALA A 102 -1.44 11.13 20.63
C ALA A 102 -1.90 12.51 21.12
N MET A 103 -1.47 13.57 20.44
CA MET A 103 -1.87 14.94 20.74
C MET A 103 -3.40 15.13 20.61
N LEU A 104 -3.99 14.64 19.51
CA LEU A 104 -5.44 14.67 19.30
C LEU A 104 -6.21 13.93 20.41
N ARG A 105 -5.77 12.72 20.76
CA ARG A 105 -6.43 11.94 21.84
C ARG A 105 -6.38 12.65 23.19
N ARG A 106 -5.29 13.38 23.48
CA ARG A 106 -5.18 14.18 24.71
C ARG A 106 -6.13 15.37 24.71
N LEU A 107 -6.27 16.05 23.58
CA LEU A 107 -7.23 17.14 23.40
C LEU A 107 -8.68 16.65 23.56
N GLU A 108 -9.03 15.51 22.95
CA GLU A 108 -10.35 14.90 23.08
C GLU A 108 -10.65 14.46 24.52
N GLY A 109 -9.66 13.88 25.20
CA GLY A 109 -9.78 13.48 26.60
C GLY A 109 -9.98 14.66 27.54
N ALA A 110 -9.31 15.80 27.29
CA ALA A 110 -9.47 17.03 28.06
C ALA A 110 -10.85 17.67 27.85
N GLY A 111 -11.39 17.64 26.63
CA GLY A 111 -12.74 18.17 26.35
C GLY A 111 -13.91 17.32 26.85
N SER A 112 -13.63 16.13 27.40
CA SER A 112 -14.64 15.22 27.96
C SER A 112 -14.75 15.29 29.50
N GLY A 113 -13.84 16.00 30.17
CA GLY A 113 -13.89 16.25 31.62
C GLY A 113 -14.66 17.53 31.95
N GLU A 114 -15.23 17.61 33.15
CA GLU A 114 -16.06 18.74 33.63
C GLU A 114 -15.29 20.08 33.84
N GLY A 115 -14.07 20.22 33.31
CA GLY A 115 -13.21 21.40 33.46
C GLY A 115 -12.88 22.07 32.12
N GLU A 116 -12.70 23.38 32.14
CA GLU A 116 -12.34 24.15 30.95
C GLU A 116 -10.90 23.81 30.52
N ILE A 117 -10.71 23.41 29.25
CA ILE A 117 -9.39 23.03 28.69
C ILE A 117 -8.34 24.14 28.89
N THR A 118 -8.79 25.39 28.98
CA THR A 118 -7.97 26.59 29.19
C THR A 118 -7.39 26.70 30.60
N GLU A 119 -7.91 25.96 31.59
CA GLU A 119 -7.49 26.04 32.99
C GLU A 119 -6.39 25.03 33.36
N ASP A 120 -6.17 23.99 32.54
CA ASP A 120 -5.10 23.01 32.76
C ASP A 120 -3.77 23.49 32.15
N ALA A 121 -3.05 24.31 32.92
CA ALA A 121 -1.73 24.82 32.55
C ALA A 121 -0.70 23.70 32.28
N GLY A 122 -0.85 22.53 32.92
CA GLY A 122 0.03 21.37 32.71
C GLY A 122 -0.20 20.69 31.37
N LEU A 123 -1.48 20.54 30.99
CA LEU A 123 -1.87 20.06 29.66
C LEU A 123 -1.36 21.01 28.56
N ILE A 124 -1.55 22.32 28.73
CA ILE A 124 -1.10 23.33 27.74
C ILE A 124 0.42 23.24 27.53
N GLN A 125 1.22 23.21 28.59
CA GLN A 125 2.68 23.06 28.47
C GLN A 125 3.08 21.77 27.74
N THR A 126 2.39 20.67 28.05
CA THR A 126 2.67 19.38 27.42
C THR A 126 2.35 19.41 25.92
N LEU A 127 1.21 20.00 25.54
CA LEU A 127 0.81 20.18 24.15
C LEU A 127 1.76 21.12 23.38
N GLU A 128 2.24 22.18 24.02
CA GLU A 128 3.23 23.08 23.43
C GLU A 128 4.55 22.35 23.16
N ALA A 129 5.05 21.58 24.13
CA ALA A 129 6.27 20.78 23.97
C ALA A 129 6.11 19.71 22.87
N GLU A 130 4.96 19.03 22.81
CA GLU A 130 4.66 18.06 21.77
C GLU A 130 4.54 18.71 20.39
N ARG A 131 3.97 19.92 20.29
CA ARG A 131 3.88 20.69 19.05
C ARG A 131 5.25 21.04 18.51
N VAL A 132 6.16 21.52 19.37
CA VAL A 132 7.54 21.84 19.00
C VAL A 132 8.25 20.59 18.49
N SER A 133 8.16 19.47 19.22
CA SER A 133 8.78 18.21 18.80
C SER A 133 8.19 17.64 17.50
N CYS A 134 6.88 17.80 17.26
CA CYS A 134 6.26 17.48 15.98
C CYS A 134 6.86 18.32 14.85
N GLY A 135 7.04 19.63 15.05
CA GLY A 135 7.63 20.53 14.07
C GLY A 135 9.07 20.13 13.70
N GLU A 136 9.91 19.83 14.69
CA GLU A 136 11.28 19.34 14.44
C GLU A 136 11.29 18.00 13.67
N LEU A 137 10.35 17.10 13.98
CA LEU A 137 10.23 15.83 13.28
C LEU A 137 9.72 16.00 11.84
N GLU A 138 8.81 16.95 11.61
CA GLU A 138 8.31 17.32 10.28
C GLU A 138 9.44 17.84 9.38
N GLU A 139 10.29 18.73 9.89
CA GLU A 139 11.46 19.22 9.17
C GLU A 139 12.40 18.07 8.77
N ARG A 140 12.60 17.11 9.68
CA ARG A 140 13.41 15.91 9.39
C ARG A 140 12.77 15.01 8.33
N VAL A 141 11.45 14.79 8.38
CA VAL A 141 10.73 14.05 7.33
C VAL A 141 10.93 14.73 5.98
N GLN A 142 10.79 16.06 5.93
CA GLN A 142 10.95 16.84 4.71
C GLN A 142 12.39 16.79 4.16
N SER A 143 13.39 16.84 5.03
CA SER A 143 14.80 16.69 4.64
C SER A 143 15.04 15.33 3.97
N VAL A 144 14.58 14.23 4.58
CA VAL A 144 14.75 12.88 4.01
C VAL A 144 13.96 12.71 2.71
N ALA A 145 12.78 13.33 2.61
CA ALA A 145 11.99 13.35 1.37
C ALA A 145 12.74 14.06 0.22
N SER A 146 13.40 15.18 0.51
CA SER A 146 14.26 15.89 -0.46
C SER A 146 15.43 15.02 -0.93
N ASP A 147 16.13 14.37 0.01
CA ASP A 147 17.24 13.47 -0.31
C ASP A 147 16.78 12.29 -1.18
N LEU A 148 15.60 11.73 -0.88
CA LEU A 148 14.98 10.67 -1.68
C LEU A 148 14.63 11.12 -3.11
N ALA A 149 14.13 12.34 -3.26
CA ALA A 149 13.86 12.92 -4.57
C ALA A 149 15.16 13.07 -5.39
N GLY A 150 16.23 13.56 -4.76
CA GLY A 150 17.55 13.66 -5.39
C GLY A 150 18.13 12.30 -5.80
N LEU A 151 18.02 11.29 -4.93
CA LEU A 151 18.43 9.91 -5.25
C LEU A 151 17.60 9.31 -6.38
N THR A 152 16.29 9.60 -6.41
CA THR A 152 15.41 9.15 -7.49
C THR A 152 15.76 9.81 -8.81
N GLN A 153 16.02 11.12 -8.83
CA GLN A 153 16.49 11.82 -10.02
C GLN A 153 17.81 11.25 -10.56
N ARG A 154 18.74 10.90 -9.67
CA ARG A 154 19.99 10.23 -10.08
C ARG A 154 19.74 8.83 -10.65
N ARG A 155 18.71 8.13 -10.18
CA ARG A 155 18.29 6.84 -10.75
C ARG A 155 17.81 7.00 -12.19
N GLU A 156 17.11 8.08 -12.49
CA GLU A 156 16.54 8.36 -13.82
C GLU A 156 17.58 8.46 -14.95
N THR A 157 18.86 8.69 -14.66
CA THR A 157 19.89 8.70 -15.71
C THR A 157 20.03 7.35 -16.42
N PHE A 158 19.60 6.25 -15.78
CA PHE A 158 19.61 4.90 -16.34
C PHE A 158 18.28 4.52 -17.04
N ARG A 159 17.26 5.38 -17.00
CA ARG A 159 15.91 5.13 -17.54
C ARG A 159 15.92 4.70 -19.01
N ALA A 160 16.77 5.33 -19.83
CA ALA A 160 16.88 5.01 -21.26
C ALA A 160 17.35 3.56 -21.54
N VAL A 161 18.13 2.96 -20.64
CA VAL A 161 18.55 1.55 -20.76
C VAL A 161 17.37 0.64 -20.42
N ALA A 162 16.69 0.92 -19.31
CA ALA A 162 15.52 0.16 -18.88
C ALA A 162 14.37 0.21 -19.90
N ALA A 163 14.10 1.38 -20.48
CA ALA A 163 13.07 1.57 -21.49
C ALA A 163 13.32 0.71 -22.75
N ARG A 164 14.57 0.68 -23.22
CA ARG A 164 14.97 -0.18 -24.35
C ARG A 164 14.85 -1.66 -23.99
N GLY A 165 15.25 -2.06 -22.79
CA GLY A 165 15.09 -3.44 -22.32
C GLY A 165 13.63 -3.86 -22.23
N SER A 166 12.74 -2.97 -21.79
CA SER A 166 11.30 -3.22 -21.70
C SER A 166 10.67 -3.44 -23.08
N LEU A 167 11.08 -2.65 -24.09
CA LEU A 167 10.67 -2.85 -25.49
C LEU A 167 11.09 -4.22 -26.03
N VAL A 168 12.34 -4.63 -25.81
CA VAL A 168 12.83 -5.95 -26.26
C VAL A 168 12.06 -7.08 -25.58
N PHE A 169 11.82 -6.96 -24.26
CA PHE A 169 11.01 -7.93 -23.52
C PHE A 169 9.59 -8.02 -24.09
N GLU A 170 8.97 -6.89 -24.41
CA GLU A 170 7.63 -6.87 -24.99
C GLU A 170 7.58 -7.55 -26.37
N VAL A 171 8.54 -7.24 -27.26
CA VAL A 171 8.65 -7.89 -28.58
C VAL A 171 8.85 -9.40 -28.43
N ALA A 172 9.79 -9.83 -27.58
CA ALA A 172 10.05 -11.25 -27.32
C ALA A 172 8.82 -11.96 -26.73
N ARG A 173 8.09 -11.30 -25.82
CA ARG A 173 6.85 -11.82 -25.25
C ARG A 173 5.78 -12.00 -26.32
N ARG A 174 5.60 -11.02 -27.21
CA ARG A 174 4.64 -11.10 -28.33
C ARG A 174 4.98 -12.25 -29.29
N LEU A 175 6.26 -12.40 -29.63
CA LEU A 175 6.74 -13.50 -30.50
C LEU A 175 6.55 -14.90 -29.89
N ARG A 176 6.50 -15.02 -28.55
CA ARG A 176 6.22 -16.29 -27.88
C ARG A 176 4.73 -16.68 -27.91
N HIS A 177 3.86 -15.71 -28.18
CA HIS A 177 2.41 -15.90 -28.23
C HIS A 177 1.87 -15.99 -29.67
N THR A 178 2.72 -15.83 -30.69
CA THR A 178 2.47 -16.26 -32.08
C THR A 178 2.96 -17.67 -32.30
#